data_AF-A0A2X2VJV4-F1
#
_entry.id   AF-A0A2X2VJV4-F1
#
_cell.length_a   1.000
_cell.length_b   1.000
_cell.length_c   1.000
_cell.angle_alpha   90.00
_cell.angle_beta   90.00
_cell.angle_gamma   90.00
#
_symmetry.space_group_name_H-M   'P 1'
#
loop_
_entity.id
_entity.type
_entity.pdbx_description
1 polymer ?
#
loop_
_entity_poly.entity_id
_entity_poly.type
_entity_poly.pdbx_seq_one_letter_code
_entity_poly.pdbx_strand_id
1 'polypeptide(L)'
;MQRIHYRNEAGNQAGFVLTPNIMSVCELVDKHATRLVLKELTTRLREAGKELTALSMEEPITSSQLEGANTTTLVARDMLESGRAPRTEDEHMIAGNARLMAEIPELIQEPLTPDLIRRFHAIGMGGINGEKYSPERIPRYR
;
A
#
# COMPACT_ATOMS: atom_id res chain seq x y z
N MET A 1 26.59 12.85 -4.77
CA MET A 1 25.23 12.76 -5.36
C MET A 1 25.28 11.77 -6.52
N GLN A 2 24.51 10.68 -6.41
CA GLN A 2 24.36 9.67 -7.46
C GLN A 2 23.20 10.07 -8.35
N ARG A 3 23.42 10.10 -9.66
CA ARG A 3 22.38 10.46 -10.64
C ARG A 3 21.61 9.22 -11.06
N ILE A 4 20.31 9.34 -11.24
CA ILE A 4 19.49 8.27 -11.82
C ILE A 4 19.34 8.50 -13.33
N HIS A 5 19.17 7.41 -14.09
CA HIS A 5 18.98 7.46 -15.54
C HIS A 5 17.53 7.84 -15.89
N TYR A 6 17.10 9.00 -15.40
CA TYR A 6 15.78 9.59 -15.60
C TYR A 6 15.94 11.10 -15.81
N ARG A 7 15.19 11.65 -16.76
CA ARG A 7 15.10 13.10 -17.03
C ARG A 7 13.63 13.50 -17.10
N ASN A 8 13.30 14.64 -16.52
CA ASN A 8 11.97 15.23 -16.67
C ASN A 8 11.82 15.95 -18.03
N GLU A 9 10.64 16.50 -18.30
CA GLU A 9 10.33 17.25 -19.53
C GLU A 9 11.27 18.44 -19.79
N ALA A 10 11.79 19.06 -18.72
CA ALA A 10 12.76 20.16 -18.80
C ALA A 10 14.22 19.69 -18.98
N GLY A 11 14.46 18.38 -19.12
CA GLY A 11 15.80 17.79 -19.25
C GLY A 11 16.59 17.64 -17.95
N ASN A 12 16.00 18.05 -16.81
CA ASN A 12 16.64 17.97 -15.50
C ASN A 12 16.76 16.51 -15.04
N GLN A 13 17.96 16.14 -14.62
CA GLN A 13 18.27 14.79 -14.15
C GLN A 13 18.08 14.68 -12.64
N ALA A 14 17.28 13.72 -12.22
CA ALA A 14 17.11 13.40 -10.80
C ALA A 14 18.35 12.68 -10.24
N GLY A 15 18.49 12.71 -8.92
CA GLY A 15 19.56 12.02 -8.21
C GLY A 15 19.31 11.99 -6.71
N PHE A 16 20.12 11.23 -6.00
CA PHE A 16 20.04 11.09 -4.55
C PHE A 16 21.43 11.16 -3.90
N VAL A 17 21.46 11.33 -2.58
CA VAL A 17 22.68 11.30 -1.78
C VAL A 17 22.49 10.27 -0.68
N LEU A 18 23.35 9.26 -0.64
CA LEU A 18 23.40 8.31 0.47
C LEU A 18 24.27 8.93 1.58
N THR A 19 23.62 9.50 2.58
CA THR A 19 24.31 9.97 3.78
C THR A 19 24.64 8.79 4.70
N PRO A 20 25.60 8.93 5.61
CA PRO A 20 25.87 7.90 6.62
C PRO A 20 24.62 7.44 7.37
N ASN A 21 23.71 8.37 7.71
CA ASN A 21 22.45 8.03 8.38
C ASN A 21 21.49 7.23 7.50
N ILE A 22 21.39 7.55 6.20
CA ILE A 22 20.56 6.76 5.27
C ILE A 22 21.13 5.35 5.15
N MET A 23 22.45 5.22 5.00
CA MET A 23 23.11 3.92 4.91
C MET A 23 22.93 3.09 6.18
N SER A 24 23.03 3.69 7.37
CA SER A 24 22.80 2.98 8.63
C SER A 24 21.36 2.48 8.77
N VAL A 25 20.37 3.25 8.27
CA VAL A 25 18.97 2.81 8.27
C VAL A 25 18.77 1.68 7.25
N CYS A 26 19.36 1.77 6.06
CA CYS A 26 19.33 0.67 5.09
C CYS A 26 19.92 -0.62 5.66
N GLU A 27 21.07 -0.54 6.33
CA GLU A 27 21.70 -1.70 6.99
C GLU A 27 20.78 -2.31 8.06
N LEU A 28 20.12 -1.47 8.86
CA LEU A 28 19.16 -1.94 9.86
C LEU A 28 17.97 -2.65 9.21
N VAL A 29 17.40 -2.08 8.15
CA VAL A 29 16.32 -2.71 7.39
C VAL A 29 16.77 -4.04 6.81
N ASP A 30 17.94 -4.09 6.17
CA ASP A 30 18.47 -5.32 5.57
C ASP A 30 18.65 -6.42 6.62
N LYS A 31 19.13 -6.08 7.82
CA LYS A 31 19.28 -7.03 8.93
C LYS A 31 17.94 -7.61 9.41
N HIS A 32 16.88 -6.82 9.41
CA HIS A 32 15.59 -7.19 9.99
C HIS A 32 14.53 -7.64 8.97
N ALA A 33 14.72 -7.37 7.67
CA ALA A 33 13.77 -7.69 6.61
C ALA A 33 14.30 -8.78 5.65
N THR A 34 15.32 -9.55 6.04
CA THR A 34 15.75 -10.70 5.22
C THR A 34 14.62 -11.72 5.05
N ARG A 35 14.61 -12.43 3.92
CA ARG A 35 13.65 -13.52 3.67
C ARG A 35 13.61 -14.56 4.79
N LEU A 36 14.76 -14.83 5.44
CA LEU A 36 14.85 -15.77 6.55
C LEU A 36 14.13 -15.24 7.79
N VAL A 37 14.41 -13.99 8.19
CA VAL A 37 13.75 -13.34 9.34
C VAL A 37 12.25 -13.21 9.10
N LEU A 38 11.83 -12.81 7.89
CA LEU A 38 10.42 -12.75 7.52
C LEU A 38 9.75 -14.13 7.56
N LYS A 39 10.41 -15.19 7.08
CA LYS A 39 9.89 -16.56 7.15
C LYS A 39 9.78 -17.04 8.60
N GLU A 40 10.75 -16.73 9.45
CA GLU A 40 10.72 -17.08 10.86
C GLU A 40 9.59 -16.35 11.60
N LEU A 41 9.47 -15.04 11.40
CA LEU A 41 8.36 -14.23 11.93
C LEU A 41 7.00 -14.77 11.46
N THR A 42 6.86 -15.03 10.17
CA THR A 42 5.61 -15.58 9.61
C THR A 42 5.32 -16.97 10.18
N THR A 43 6.33 -17.81 10.44
CA THR A 43 6.14 -19.15 11.04
C THR A 43 5.67 -19.03 12.50
N ARG A 44 6.31 -18.17 13.29
CA ARG A 44 5.89 -17.88 14.67
C ARG A 44 4.47 -17.30 14.74
N LEU A 45 4.15 -16.40 13.81
CA LEU A 45 2.81 -15.78 13.72
C LEU A 45 1.76 -16.73 13.12
N ARG A 46 2.14 -17.71 12.29
CA ARG A 46 1.24 -18.78 11.80
C ARG A 46 0.80 -19.72 12.92
N GLU A 47 1.69 -20.04 13.87
CA GLU A 47 1.31 -20.75 15.10
C GLU A 47 0.32 -19.93 15.95
N ALA A 48 0.36 -18.59 15.83
CA ALA A 48 -0.56 -17.67 16.49
C ALA A 48 -1.86 -17.37 15.70
N GLY A 49 -1.98 -17.80 14.43
CA GLY A 49 -3.19 -17.83 13.57
C GLY A 49 -3.97 -16.51 13.40
N LYS A 50 -4.51 -15.97 14.48
CA LYS A 50 -5.29 -14.72 14.56
C LYS A 50 -4.44 -13.46 14.34
N GLU A 51 -3.17 -13.48 14.73
CA GLU A 51 -2.29 -12.30 14.66
C GLU A 51 -1.93 -11.91 13.21
N LEU A 52 -1.77 -12.91 12.33
CA LEU A 52 -1.47 -12.66 10.91
C LEU A 52 -2.68 -12.06 10.18
N THR A 53 -3.88 -12.54 10.51
CA THR A 53 -5.14 -12.00 9.97
C THR A 53 -5.40 -10.58 10.47
N ALA A 54 -5.06 -10.28 11.73
CA ALA A 54 -5.17 -8.93 12.27
C ALA A 54 -4.26 -7.95 11.52
N LEU A 55 -3.00 -8.30 11.27
CA LEU A 55 -2.07 -7.46 10.49
C LEU A 55 -2.55 -7.21 9.06
N SER A 56 -3.12 -8.22 8.40
CA SER A 56 -3.67 -8.08 7.04
C SER A 56 -4.90 -7.17 6.97
N MET A 57 -5.60 -6.98 8.09
CA MET A 57 -6.80 -6.16 8.19
C MET A 57 -6.50 -4.74 8.68
N GLU A 58 -5.50 -4.60 9.55
CA GLU A 58 -5.07 -3.31 10.07
C GLU A 58 -4.45 -2.45 8.97
N GLU A 59 -3.60 -3.02 8.11
CA GLU A 59 -2.88 -2.25 7.09
C GLU A 59 -3.82 -1.51 6.11
N PRO A 60 -4.87 -2.14 5.54
CA PRO A 60 -5.86 -1.44 4.74
C PRO A 60 -6.54 -0.27 5.47
N ILE A 61 -6.83 -0.43 6.76
CA ILE A 61 -7.52 0.57 7.57
C ILE A 61 -6.59 1.75 7.86
N THR A 62 -5.38 1.47 8.37
CA THR A 62 -4.43 2.49 8.79
C THR A 62 -3.95 3.34 7.62
N SER A 63 -3.58 2.71 6.51
CA SER A 63 -3.12 3.44 5.32
C SER A 63 -4.22 4.28 4.68
N SER A 64 -5.47 3.77 4.57
CA SER A 64 -6.57 4.60 4.08
C SER A 64 -6.90 5.77 5.02
N GLN A 65 -6.77 5.62 6.33
CA GLN A 65 -6.92 6.73 7.28
C GLN A 65 -5.80 7.75 7.14
N LEU A 66 -4.56 7.33 6.91
CA LEU A 66 -3.42 8.21 6.60
C LEU A 66 -3.65 9.00 5.31
N GLU A 67 -4.34 8.39 4.33
CA GLU A 67 -4.76 9.03 3.08
C GLU A 67 -6.04 9.89 3.19
N GLY A 68 -6.65 9.94 4.38
CA GLY A 68 -7.75 10.86 4.70
C GLY A 68 -9.13 10.23 4.86
N ALA A 69 -9.27 8.90 4.85
CA ALA A 69 -10.54 8.24 5.12
C ALA A 69 -10.99 8.48 6.57
N ASN A 70 -12.16 9.08 6.77
CA ASN A 70 -12.69 9.43 8.09
C ASN A 70 -13.62 8.34 8.66
N THR A 71 -13.27 7.07 8.46
CA THR A 71 -13.97 5.92 9.06
C THR A 71 -13.20 5.46 10.29
N THR A 72 -13.87 5.30 11.43
CA THR A 72 -13.20 4.82 12.64
C THR A 72 -12.72 3.37 12.47
N THR A 73 -11.62 3.00 13.13
CA THR A 73 -11.08 1.63 13.08
C THR A 73 -12.11 0.58 13.51
N LEU A 74 -12.99 0.91 14.46
CA LEU A 74 -14.07 0.02 14.90
C LEU A 74 -15.06 -0.28 13.76
N VAL A 75 -15.52 0.77 13.06
CA VAL A 75 -16.48 0.64 11.95
C VAL A 75 -15.84 -0.04 10.74
N ALA A 76 -14.58 0.30 10.46
CA ALA A 76 -13.82 -0.29 9.37
C ALA A 76 -13.58 -1.79 9.59
N ARG A 77 -13.20 -2.19 10.80
CA ARG A 77 -13.00 -3.60 11.15
C ARG A 77 -14.30 -4.39 11.08
N ASP A 78 -15.38 -3.88 11.69
CA ASP A 78 -16.70 -4.52 11.60
C ASP A 78 -17.14 -4.67 10.14
N MET A 79 -16.90 -3.66 9.31
CA MET A 79 -17.22 -3.72 7.88
C MET A 79 -16.49 -4.87 7.17
N LEU A 80 -15.18 -4.95 7.33
CA LEU A 80 -14.35 -5.95 6.67
C LEU A 80 -14.59 -7.36 7.23
N GLU A 81 -14.77 -7.52 8.55
CA GLU A 81 -15.03 -8.81 9.20
C GLU A 81 -16.41 -9.37 8.85
N SER A 82 -17.44 -8.52 8.82
CA SER A 82 -18.81 -8.93 8.46
C SER A 82 -19.01 -9.12 6.95
N GLY A 83 -18.09 -8.62 6.13
CA GLY A 83 -18.24 -8.59 4.68
C GLY A 83 -19.38 -7.68 4.20
N ARG A 84 -19.87 -6.76 5.04
CA ARG A 84 -20.92 -5.83 4.63
C ARG A 84 -20.39 -4.91 3.52
N ALA A 85 -21.27 -4.51 2.61
CA ALA A 85 -20.90 -3.54 1.58
C ALA A 85 -20.50 -2.18 2.21
N PRO A 86 -19.47 -1.50 1.66
CA PRO A 86 -19.16 -0.12 2.00
C PRO A 86 -20.33 0.79 1.62
N ARG A 87 -20.58 1.82 2.43
CA ARG A 87 -21.72 2.74 2.30
C ARG A 87 -21.29 4.17 2.02
N THR A 88 -20.05 4.51 2.38
CA THR A 88 -19.48 5.85 2.23
C THR A 88 -18.24 5.80 1.34
N GLU A 89 -17.84 6.94 0.80
CA GLU A 89 -16.61 7.07 0.01
C GLU A 89 -15.38 6.60 0.80
N ASP A 90 -15.28 6.98 2.07
CA ASP A 90 -14.20 6.58 2.98
C ASP A 90 -14.20 5.06 3.26
N GLU A 91 -15.38 4.45 3.40
CA GLU A 91 -15.52 3.00 3.53
C GLU A 91 -15.11 2.30 2.23
N HIS A 92 -15.42 2.88 1.07
CA HIS A 92 -14.96 2.36 -0.20
C HIS A 92 -13.44 2.46 -0.36
N MET A 93 -12.79 3.52 0.15
CA MET A 93 -11.33 3.63 0.17
C MET A 93 -10.70 2.47 0.95
N ILE A 94 -11.19 2.21 2.16
CA ILE A 94 -10.70 1.11 3.02
C ILE A 94 -10.96 -0.24 2.36
N ALA A 95 -12.17 -0.48 1.86
CA ALA A 95 -12.52 -1.74 1.20
C ALA A 95 -11.76 -1.93 -0.13
N GLY A 96 -11.43 -0.85 -0.81
CA GLY A 96 -10.56 -0.82 -1.98
C GLY A 96 -9.16 -1.29 -1.66
N ASN A 97 -8.56 -0.70 -0.64
CA ASN A 97 -7.22 -1.07 -0.22
C ASN A 97 -7.15 -2.52 0.31
N ALA A 98 -8.18 -2.96 1.04
CA ALA A 98 -8.28 -4.35 1.50
C ALA A 98 -8.31 -5.35 0.33
N ARG A 99 -9.09 -5.05 -0.72
CA ARG A 99 -9.11 -5.85 -1.94
C ARG A 99 -7.75 -5.85 -2.65
N LEU A 100 -7.11 -4.69 -2.76
CA LEU A 100 -5.78 -4.60 -3.36
C LEU A 100 -4.77 -5.48 -2.61
N MET A 101 -4.72 -5.38 -1.28
CA MET A 101 -3.83 -6.19 -0.45
C MET A 101 -4.06 -7.70 -0.60
N ALA A 102 -5.32 -8.12 -0.80
CA ALA A 102 -5.68 -9.52 -1.04
C ALA A 102 -5.20 -10.04 -2.42
N GLU A 103 -5.12 -9.18 -3.44
CA GLU A 103 -4.72 -9.53 -4.80
C GLU A 103 -3.19 -9.49 -5.02
N ILE A 104 -2.46 -8.71 -4.22
CA ILE A 104 -0.99 -8.55 -4.34
C ILE A 104 -0.23 -9.90 -4.39
N PRO A 105 -0.52 -10.91 -3.56
CA PRO A 105 0.22 -12.18 -3.59
C PRO A 105 0.23 -12.89 -4.94
N GLU A 106 -0.86 -12.78 -5.71
CA GLU A 106 -0.98 -13.36 -7.05
C GLU A 106 -0.21 -12.55 -8.11
N LEU A 107 0.03 -11.26 -7.83
CA LEU A 107 0.62 -10.31 -8.76
C LEU A 107 2.11 -10.04 -8.48
N ILE A 108 2.63 -10.47 -7.33
CA ILE A 108 3.97 -10.11 -6.85
C ILE A 108 5.12 -10.69 -7.69
N GLN A 109 4.85 -11.72 -8.48
CA GLN A 109 5.83 -12.30 -9.42
C GLN A 109 5.84 -11.59 -10.78
N GLU A 110 4.85 -10.75 -11.08
CA GLU A 110 4.83 -9.97 -12.31
C GLU A 110 5.87 -8.84 -12.25
N PRO A 111 6.54 -8.51 -13.38
CA PRO A 111 7.40 -7.33 -13.44
C PRO A 111 6.63 -6.05 -13.15
N LEU A 112 7.22 -5.14 -12.37
CA LEU A 112 6.63 -3.83 -12.11
C LEU A 112 6.60 -3.00 -13.41
N THR A 113 5.44 -2.96 -14.04
CA THR A 113 5.18 -2.22 -15.28
C THR A 113 4.12 -1.14 -15.05
N PRO A 114 4.06 -0.10 -15.90
CA PRO A 114 2.96 0.86 -15.86
C PRO A 114 1.57 0.20 -15.95
N ASP A 115 1.44 -0.90 -16.68
CA ASP A 115 0.17 -1.63 -16.80
C ASP A 115 -0.20 -2.34 -15.49
N LEU A 116 0.78 -2.94 -14.79
CA LEU A 116 0.55 -3.50 -13.46
C LEU A 116 0.12 -2.41 -12.46
N ILE A 117 0.75 -1.23 -12.51
CA ILE A 117 0.37 -0.08 -11.66
C ILE A 117 -1.07 0.35 -11.95
N ARG A 118 -1.48 0.42 -13.22
CA ARG A 118 -2.88 0.73 -13.59
C ARG A 118 -3.86 -0.34 -13.11
N ARG A 119 -3.47 -1.62 -13.16
CA ARG A 119 -4.28 -2.72 -12.61
C ARG A 119 -4.47 -2.56 -11.09
N PHE A 120 -3.40 -2.29 -10.33
CA PHE A 120 -3.49 -2.03 -8.90
C PHE A 120 -4.41 -0.86 -8.58
N HIS A 121 -4.27 0.24 -9.33
CA HIS A 121 -5.16 1.38 -9.20
C HIS A 121 -6.62 1.01 -9.47
N ALA A 122 -6.91 0.26 -10.53
CA ALA A 122 -8.28 -0.17 -10.85
C ALA A 122 -8.90 -1.05 -9.75
N ILE A 123 -8.12 -1.95 -9.15
CA ILE A 123 -8.57 -2.80 -8.03
C ILE A 123 -8.91 -1.93 -6.80
N GLY A 124 -7.96 -1.07 -6.39
CA GLY A 124 -8.11 -0.20 -5.23
C GLY A 124 -9.26 0.81 -5.37
N MET A 125 -9.50 1.31 -6.59
CA MET A 125 -10.53 2.32 -6.84
C MET A 125 -11.90 1.75 -7.21
N GLY A 126 -12.06 0.41 -7.26
CA GLY A 126 -13.33 -0.19 -7.67
C GLY A 126 -14.49 0.24 -6.75
N GLY A 127 -15.56 0.79 -7.31
CA GLY A 127 -16.71 1.27 -6.53
C GLY A 127 -16.55 2.66 -5.89
N ILE A 128 -15.45 3.37 -6.17
CA ILE A 128 -15.27 4.78 -5.80
C ILE A 128 -15.62 5.67 -7.00
N ASN A 129 -15.99 6.93 -6.76
CA ASN A 129 -16.25 7.91 -7.81
C ASN A 129 -15.02 8.15 -8.71
N GLY A 130 -14.99 7.52 -9.89
CA GLY A 130 -13.88 7.57 -10.83
C GLY A 130 -13.57 8.95 -11.40
N GLU A 131 -14.50 9.90 -11.37
CA GLU A 131 -14.24 11.27 -11.87
C GLU A 131 -13.30 12.05 -10.96
N LYS A 132 -13.33 11.77 -9.65
CA LYS A 132 -12.52 12.46 -8.62
C LYS A 132 -11.12 11.86 -8.48
N TYR A 133 -10.98 10.56 -8.74
CA TYR A 133 -9.75 9.80 -8.48
C TYR A 133 -9.13 9.15 -9.73
N SER A 134 -9.47 9.68 -10.92
CA SER A 134 -8.84 9.22 -12.16
C SER A 134 -7.32 9.42 -12.12
N PRO A 135 -6.49 8.46 -12.60
CA PRO A 135 -5.04 8.59 -12.69
C PRO A 135 -4.57 9.84 -13.45
N GLU A 136 -5.44 10.36 -14.33
CA GLU A 136 -5.15 11.48 -15.23
C GLU A 136 -5.38 12.85 -14.57
N ARG A 137 -5.95 12.89 -13.37
CA ARG A 137 -6.24 14.13 -12.64
C ARG A 137 -5.50 14.15 -11.32
N ILE A 138 -4.60 15.12 -11.15
CA ILE A 138 -4.07 15.47 -9.84
C ILE A 138 -5.22 16.13 -9.05
N PRO A 139 -5.72 15.53 -7.96
CA PRO A 139 -6.78 16.15 -7.17
C PRO A 139 -6.27 17.48 -6.62
N ARG A 140 -6.90 18.58 -7.04
CA ARG A 140 -6.64 19.89 -6.42
C ARG A 140 -7.43 19.96 -5.13
N TYR A 141 -6.76 19.69 -4.00
CA TYR A 141 -7.31 20.01 -2.70
C TYR A 141 -7.49 21.54 -2.62
N ARG A 142 -8.72 21.98 -2.37
CA ARG A 142 -9.07 23.38 -2.07
C ARG A 142 -8.87 23.65 -0.58
#